data_AF-D4AJJ0-F1
#
_entry.id   AF-D4AJJ0-F1
#
_cell.length_a   1.000
_cell.length_b   1.000
_cell.length_c   1.000
_cell.angle_alpha   90.00
_cell.angle_beta   90.00
_cell.angle_gamma   90.00
#
_symmetry.space_group_name_H-M   'P 1'
#
loop_
_entity.id
_entity.type
_entity.pdbx_description
1 polymer ?
#
loop_
_entity_poly.entity_id
_entity_poly.type
_entity_poly.pdbx_seq_one_letter_code
_entity_poly.pdbx_strand_id
1 'polypeptide(L)'
;MGRLHSKGKGISASAIPYSRTAPAWLKTTPDQVVDHICKMAKKGATPSQIGVVLRDSHGIAQVKVVTGNKILRILKSNGTNLHRHPSCLAPEIPEDLYMLIRKAVAVRKHLERNRKDKDSKFRLILIESRIHRLSRYYKSVGVLPPTWRYESATASTMVA
;
A
#
# COMPACT_ATOMS: atom_id res chain seq x y z
N MET A 1 -16.48 4.97 -3.05
CA MET A 1 -16.20 3.52 -2.93
C MET A 1 -17.33 2.75 -3.64
N GLY A 2 -17.18 2.08 -4.79
CA GLY A 2 -16.20 2.17 -5.88
C GLY A 2 -16.58 3.26 -6.92
N ARG A 3 -16.24 3.19 -8.22
CA ARG A 3 -16.05 1.97 -9.03
C ARG A 3 -15.06 2.17 -10.19
N LEU A 4 -14.21 1.17 -10.42
CA LEU A 4 -13.26 1.14 -11.55
C LEU A 4 -13.63 0.08 -12.59
N HIS A 5 -14.16 -1.06 -12.17
CA HIS A 5 -14.68 -2.11 -13.04
C HIS A 5 -15.95 -2.68 -12.41
N SER A 6 -16.93 -1.81 -12.15
CA SER A 6 -18.23 -2.21 -11.61
C SER A 6 -19.30 -1.11 -11.91
N LYS A 7 -20.61 -1.40 -11.81
CA LYS A 7 -21.72 -0.61 -12.42
C LYS A 7 -22.47 0.45 -11.57
N GLY A 8 -21.86 1.37 -10.86
CA GLY A 8 -22.59 2.09 -9.81
C GLY A 8 -21.76 2.91 -8.86
N LYS A 9 -22.41 3.35 -7.78
CA LYS A 9 -22.29 4.77 -7.46
C LYS A 9 -22.05 5.04 -5.98
N GLY A 10 -21.44 4.09 -5.26
CA GLY A 10 -21.21 4.26 -3.82
C GLY A 10 -20.23 5.40 -3.52
N ILE A 11 -20.65 6.35 -2.68
CA ILE A 11 -19.83 7.46 -2.21
C ILE A 11 -19.62 7.26 -0.71
N SER A 12 -18.46 6.71 -0.37
CA SER A 12 -18.01 6.51 0.99
C SER A 12 -16.50 6.72 0.98
N ALA A 13 -16.03 7.64 1.81
CA ALA A 13 -14.64 8.04 1.97
C ALA A 13 -14.48 8.76 3.32
N SER A 14 -13.27 8.78 3.86
CA SER A 14 -12.98 9.55 5.07
C SER A 14 -13.10 11.05 4.80
N ALA A 15 -13.80 11.78 5.67
CA ALA A 15 -13.82 13.23 5.69
C ALA A 15 -12.75 13.74 6.66
N ILE A 16 -11.71 14.36 6.13
CA ILE A 16 -10.60 14.89 6.94
C ILE A 16 -11.06 16.20 7.60
N PRO A 17 -10.77 16.43 8.89
CA PRO A 17 -11.11 17.68 9.56
C PRO A 17 -10.42 18.88 8.89
N TYR A 18 -11.06 20.05 8.97
CA TYR A 18 -10.52 21.29 8.41
C TYR A 18 -9.21 21.71 9.10
N SER A 19 -9.17 21.61 10.44
CA SER A 19 -7.99 21.97 11.21
C SER A 19 -6.80 21.07 10.88
N ARG A 20 -5.65 21.70 10.63
CA ARG A 20 -4.37 21.03 10.32
C ARG A 20 -3.37 21.15 11.47
N THR A 21 -3.79 21.61 12.63
CA THR A 21 -2.96 21.68 13.83
C THR A 21 -3.14 20.42 14.67
N ALA A 22 -2.05 19.98 15.31
CA ALA A 22 -2.12 18.87 16.25
C ALA A 22 -3.00 19.28 17.45
N PRO A 23 -3.90 18.39 17.94
CA PRO A 23 -4.70 18.69 19.12
C PRO A 23 -3.82 18.90 20.37
N ALA A 24 -4.20 19.83 21.24
CA ALA A 24 -3.40 20.19 22.41
C ALA A 24 -3.19 19.05 23.44
N TRP A 25 -4.08 18.06 23.43
CA TRP A 25 -4.00 16.86 24.28
C TRP A 25 -2.99 15.83 23.77
N LEU A 26 -2.59 15.90 22.50
CA LEU A 26 -1.58 14.99 21.95
C LEU A 26 -0.18 15.45 22.41
N LYS A 27 0.39 14.74 23.39
CA LYS A 27 1.72 15.04 23.95
C LYS A 27 2.86 14.31 23.23
N THR A 28 2.55 13.48 22.24
CA THR A 28 3.54 12.71 21.50
C THR A 28 4.38 13.63 20.61
N THR A 29 5.70 13.51 20.71
CA THR A 29 6.61 14.30 19.88
C THR A 29 6.71 13.72 18.46
N PRO A 30 7.06 14.53 17.44
CA PRO A 30 7.24 14.04 16.07
C PRO A 30 8.24 12.88 15.97
N ASP A 31 9.33 12.93 16.74
CA ASP A 31 10.38 11.90 16.74
C ASP A 31 9.86 10.56 17.26
N GLN A 32 9.07 10.57 18.34
CA GLN A 32 8.42 9.37 18.86
C GLN A 32 7.51 8.73 17.80
N VAL A 33 6.75 9.54 17.06
CA VAL A 33 5.89 9.04 15.97
C VAL A 33 6.71 8.36 14.88
N VAL A 34 7.86 8.94 14.51
CA VAL A 34 8.78 8.34 13.52
C VAL A 34 9.32 7.01 14.04
N ASP A 35 9.71 6.92 15.30
CA ASP A 35 10.20 5.68 15.91
C ASP A 35 9.13 4.58 15.93
N HIS A 36 7.89 4.92 16.27
CA HIS A 36 6.77 3.99 16.22
C HIS A 36 6.52 3.47 14.80
N ILE A 37 6.57 4.35 13.80
CA ILE A 37 6.43 3.97 12.38
C ILE A 37 7.55 3.01 11.98
N CYS A 38 8.80 3.33 12.30
CA CYS A 38 9.96 2.48 11.98
C CYS A 38 9.86 1.12 12.68
N LYS A 39 9.44 1.08 13.96
CA LYS A 39 9.28 -0.17 14.72
C LYS A 39 8.21 -1.07 14.11
N MET A 40 7.09 -0.51 13.66
CA MET A 40 6.03 -1.29 13.00
C MET A 40 6.44 -1.73 11.59
N ALA A 41 7.14 -0.89 10.83
CA ALA A 41 7.64 -1.27 9.51
C ALA A 41 8.67 -2.40 9.59
N LYS A 42 9.55 -2.41 10.60
CA LYS A 42 10.47 -3.53 10.87
C LYS A 42 9.74 -4.84 11.18
N LYS A 43 8.51 -4.78 11.69
CA LYS A 43 7.65 -5.97 11.90
C LYS A 43 6.93 -6.41 10.62
N GLY A 44 7.15 -5.75 9.49
CA GLY A 44 6.49 -6.03 8.22
C GLY A 44 5.11 -5.41 8.05
N ALA A 45 4.71 -4.47 8.91
CA ALA A 45 3.42 -3.79 8.77
C ALA A 45 3.42 -2.86 7.54
N THR A 46 2.33 -2.89 6.77
CA THR A 46 2.17 -2.01 5.60
C THR A 46 1.90 -0.55 6.02
N PRO A 47 2.28 0.46 5.22
CA PRO A 47 1.97 1.87 5.49
C PRO A 47 0.49 2.13 5.83
N SER A 48 -0.44 1.45 5.13
CA SER A 48 -1.88 1.57 5.42
C SER A 48 -2.22 1.04 6.83
N GLN A 49 -1.69 -0.12 7.22
CA GLN A 49 -1.91 -0.69 8.56
C GLN A 49 -1.26 0.16 9.65
N ILE A 50 -0.07 0.68 9.41
CA ILE A 50 0.62 1.58 10.34
C ILE A 50 -0.25 2.80 10.65
N GLY A 51 -0.84 3.42 9.62
CA GLY A 51 -1.76 4.55 9.80
C GLY A 51 -2.99 4.21 10.65
N VAL A 52 -3.54 3.01 10.48
CA VAL A 52 -4.68 2.52 11.28
C VAL A 52 -4.30 2.33 12.74
N VAL A 53 -3.17 1.67 13.02
CA VAL A 53 -2.70 1.42 14.39
C VAL A 53 -2.34 2.72 15.13
N LEU A 54 -1.74 3.69 14.44
CA LEU A 54 -1.45 5.00 15.02
C LEU A 54 -2.72 5.76 15.38
N ARG A 55 -3.75 5.66 14.54
CA ARG A 55 -5.05 6.29 14.80
C ARG A 55 -5.80 5.62 15.95
N ASP A 56 -5.90 4.29 15.91
CA ASP A 56 -6.81 3.54 16.79
C ASP A 56 -6.21 3.30 18.17
N SER A 57 -4.89 3.05 18.27
CA SER A 57 -4.23 2.72 19.56
C SER A 57 -3.46 3.89 20.18
N HIS A 58 -2.96 4.83 19.37
CA HIS A 58 -2.10 5.94 19.85
C HIS A 58 -2.79 7.31 19.78
N GLY A 59 -4.02 7.39 19.25
CA GLY A 59 -4.76 8.64 19.11
C GLY A 59 -4.20 9.61 18.06
N ILE A 60 -3.27 9.17 17.21
CA ILE A 60 -2.66 10.01 16.17
C ILE A 60 -3.54 9.97 14.92
N ALA A 61 -4.46 10.94 14.82
CA ALA A 61 -5.44 10.99 13.73
C ALA A 61 -4.81 11.13 12.34
N GLN A 62 -3.79 11.98 12.20
CA GLN A 62 -3.10 12.25 10.94
C GLN A 62 -1.60 12.41 11.18
N VAL A 63 -0.80 11.47 10.70
CA VAL A 63 0.68 11.53 10.82
C VAL A 63 1.24 12.80 10.20
N LYS A 64 0.70 13.23 9.06
CA LYS A 64 1.15 14.45 8.36
C LYS A 64 1.01 15.72 9.23
N VAL A 65 -0.01 15.78 10.08
CA VAL A 65 -0.26 16.94 10.94
C VAL A 65 0.78 17.03 12.06
N VAL A 66 1.24 15.89 12.56
CA VAL A 66 2.21 15.82 13.66
C VAL A 66 3.65 15.96 13.16
N THR A 67 4.02 15.24 12.10
CA THR A 67 5.43 15.14 11.64
C THR A 67 5.73 15.98 10.41
N GLY A 68 4.73 16.62 9.80
CA GLY A 68 4.86 17.35 8.53
C GLY A 68 4.97 16.47 7.27
N ASN A 69 5.29 15.18 7.43
CA ASN A 69 5.52 14.24 6.33
C ASN A 69 4.52 13.07 6.33
N LYS A 70 4.32 12.45 5.17
CA LYS A 70 3.49 11.23 5.04
C LYS A 70 4.30 10.00 5.44
N ILE A 71 3.62 8.94 5.90
CA ILE A 71 4.22 7.66 6.32
C ILE A 71 5.21 7.12 5.29
N LEU A 72 4.81 7.02 4.01
CA LEU A 72 5.68 6.53 2.93
C LEU A 72 6.95 7.37 2.74
N ARG A 73 6.89 8.69 2.99
CA ARG A 73 8.06 9.57 2.89
C ARG A 73 9.01 9.35 4.05
N ILE A 74 8.47 9.19 5.26
CA ILE A 74 9.25 8.87 6.47
C ILE A 74 9.98 7.54 6.29
N LEU A 75 9.30 6.52 5.79
CA LEU A 75 9.90 5.20 5.53
C LEU A 75 11.00 5.26 4.47
N LYS A 76 10.81 6.03 3.39
CA LYS A 76 11.84 6.24 2.37
C LYS A 76 13.07 6.97 2.92
N SER A 77 12.86 8.08 3.63
CA SER A 77 13.95 8.86 4.23
C SER A 77 14.79 8.05 5.24
N ASN A 78 14.14 7.21 6.04
CA ASN A 78 14.85 6.35 6.99
C ASN A 78 15.50 5.12 6.34
N GLY A 79 14.98 4.66 5.20
CA GLY A 79 15.58 3.56 4.43
C GLY A 79 16.83 3.95 3.62
N THR A 80 16.96 5.22 3.22
CA THR A 80 18.11 5.70 2.42
C THR A 80 19.36 6.02 3.25
N ASN A 81 19.22 6.22 4.56
CA ASN A 81 20.31 6.70 5.43
C ASN A 81 21.20 5.58 6.02
N LEU A 82 20.93 4.30 5.73
CA LEU A 82 21.74 3.18 6.21
C LEU A 82 22.65 2.62 5.09
N HIS A 83 23.82 3.22 4.92
CA HIS A 83 24.90 2.70 4.09
C HIS A 83 25.44 1.38 4.69
N ARG A 84 24.92 0.22 4.25
CA ARG A 84 25.67 -1.05 4.01
C ARG A 84 24.78 -2.26 3.80
N HIS A 85 23.51 -2.21 4.17
CA HIS A 85 22.53 -3.22 3.79
C HIS A 85 21.19 -2.49 3.63
N PRO A 86 20.47 -2.63 2.50
CA PRO A 86 19.14 -2.07 2.36
C PRO A 86 18.23 -2.84 3.33
N SER A 87 18.13 -2.38 4.57
CA SER A 87 17.02 -2.78 5.44
C SER A 87 15.80 -2.03 4.91
N CYS A 88 15.14 -2.66 3.94
CA CYS A 88 14.05 -2.14 3.12
C CYS A 88 12.84 -1.77 3.99
N LEU A 89 12.90 -0.64 4.70
CA LEU A 89 11.76 -0.10 5.43
C LEU A 89 10.64 0.36 4.47
N ALA A 90 11.01 0.70 3.24
CA ALA A 90 10.07 0.95 2.16
C ALA A 90 9.97 -0.27 1.23
N PRO A 91 8.76 -0.74 0.89
CA PRO A 91 8.60 -1.86 -0.02
C PRO A 91 9.06 -1.47 -1.44
N GLU A 92 9.78 -2.39 -2.10
CA GLU A 92 10.28 -2.24 -3.47
C GLU A 92 9.14 -2.08 -4.47
N ILE A 93 8.06 -2.84 -4.25
CA ILE A 93 6.83 -2.75 -5.02
C ILE A 93 5.81 -1.90 -4.23
N PRO A 94 5.15 -0.92 -4.86
CA PRO A 94 4.06 -0.18 -4.23
C PRO A 94 2.99 -1.10 -3.63
N GLU A 95 2.49 -0.76 -2.43
CA GLU A 95 1.55 -1.57 -1.65
C GLU A 95 0.28 -1.92 -2.44
N ASP A 96 -0.26 -0.95 -3.18
CA ASP A 96 -1.47 -1.12 -4.00
C ASP A 96 -1.27 -2.13 -5.14
N LEU A 97 -0.11 -2.08 -5.80
CA LEU A 97 0.27 -3.03 -6.84
C LEU A 97 0.49 -4.44 -6.25
N TYR A 98 1.21 -4.53 -5.12
CA TYR A 98 1.43 -5.78 -4.40
C TYR A 98 0.11 -6.45 -4.00
N MET A 99 -0.85 -5.71 -3.44
CA MET A 99 -2.14 -6.25 -3.01
C MET A 99 -3.01 -6.74 -4.18
N LEU A 100 -2.89 -6.11 -5.36
CA LEU A 100 -3.56 -6.58 -6.58
C LEU A 100 -2.93 -7.86 -7.13
N ILE A 101 -1.60 -7.94 -7.16
CA ILE A 101 -0.87 -9.15 -7.57
C ILE A 101 -1.23 -10.30 -6.64
N ARG A 102 -1.24 -10.08 -5.31
CA ARG A 102 -1.67 -11.09 -4.32
C ARG A 102 -3.05 -11.63 -4.59
N LYS A 103 -3.99 -10.74 -4.92
CA LYS A 103 -5.36 -11.12 -5.27
C LYS A 103 -5.42 -11.91 -6.57
N ALA A 104 -4.65 -11.51 -7.58
CA ALA A 104 -4.59 -12.22 -8.86
C ALA A 104 -4.03 -13.65 -8.69
N VAL A 105 -2.96 -13.81 -7.91
CA VAL A 105 -2.37 -15.12 -7.59
C VAL A 105 -3.38 -16.02 -6.87
N ALA A 106 -4.10 -15.50 -5.88
CA ALA A 106 -5.12 -16.25 -5.16
C ALA A 106 -6.27 -16.71 -6.08
N VAL A 107 -6.77 -15.82 -6.96
CA VAL A 107 -7.83 -16.16 -7.92
C VAL A 107 -7.35 -17.17 -8.95
N ARG A 108 -6.10 -17.07 -9.40
CA ARG A 108 -5.50 -18.04 -10.34
C ARG A 108 -5.39 -19.43 -9.71
N LYS A 109 -4.88 -19.53 -8.48
CA LYS A 109 -4.83 -20.78 -7.71
C LYS A 109 -6.22 -21.40 -7.51
N HIS A 110 -7.25 -20.57 -7.32
CA HIS A 110 -8.64 -21.03 -7.26
C HIS A 110 -9.12 -21.61 -8.61
N LEU A 111 -8.84 -20.91 -9.72
CA LEU A 111 -9.26 -21.32 -11.07
C LEU A 111 -8.55 -22.57 -11.59
N GLU A 112 -7.32 -22.85 -11.12
CA GLU A 112 -6.62 -24.10 -11.43
C GLU A 112 -7.43 -25.33 -10.99
N ARG A 113 -8.07 -25.26 -9.82
CA ARG A 113 -8.95 -26.31 -9.30
C ARG A 113 -10.36 -26.21 -9.89
N ASN A 114 -10.87 -24.99 -10.06
CA ASN A 114 -12.25 -24.70 -10.46
C ASN A 114 -12.33 -24.13 -11.89
N ARG A 115 -11.92 -24.93 -12.89
CA ARG A 115 -11.81 -24.46 -14.29
C ARG A 115 -13.13 -24.00 -14.92
N LYS A 116 -14.28 -24.45 -14.38
CA LYS A 116 -15.63 -24.10 -14.88
C LYS A 116 -16.15 -22.77 -14.33
N ASP A 117 -15.47 -22.14 -13.37
CA ASP A 117 -15.88 -20.87 -12.77
C ASP A 117 -15.61 -19.69 -13.72
N LYS A 118 -16.63 -19.32 -14.50
CA LYS A 118 -16.58 -18.23 -15.48
C LYS A 118 -16.56 -16.85 -14.82
N ASP A 119 -17.17 -16.69 -13.65
CA ASP A 119 -17.22 -15.41 -12.94
C ASP A 119 -15.84 -15.05 -12.37
N SER A 120 -15.17 -16.01 -11.71
CA SER A 120 -13.79 -15.80 -11.25
C SER A 120 -12.83 -15.52 -12.41
N LYS A 121 -13.02 -16.17 -13.57
CA LYS A 121 -12.24 -15.86 -14.79
C LYS A 121 -12.46 -14.43 -15.26
N PHE A 122 -13.71 -13.96 -15.31
CA PHE A 122 -14.02 -12.57 -15.63
C PHE A 122 -13.39 -11.60 -14.62
N ARG A 123 -13.51 -11.88 -13.33
CA ARG A 123 -12.91 -11.05 -12.26
C ARG A 123 -11.39 -11.01 -12.33
N LEU A 124 -10.73 -12.12 -12.70
CA LEU A 124 -9.28 -12.17 -12.90
C LEU A 124 -8.85 -11.17 -13.99
N ILE A 125 -9.55 -11.14 -15.14
CA ILE A 125 -9.29 -10.19 -16.24
C ILE A 125 -9.37 -8.73 -15.72
N LEU A 126 -10.37 -8.43 -14.87
CA LEU A 126 -10.51 -7.10 -14.29
C LEU A 126 -9.41 -6.75 -13.28
N ILE A 127 -8.83 -7.73 -12.60
CA ILE A 127 -7.70 -7.53 -11.68
C ILE A 127 -6.42 -7.30 -12.48
N GLU A 128 -6.11 -8.16 -13.46
CA GLU A 128 -4.93 -8.04 -14.33
C GLU A 128 -4.93 -6.73 -15.11
N SER A 129 -6.10 -6.31 -15.62
CA SER A 129 -6.27 -5.00 -16.26
C SER A 129 -5.93 -3.83 -15.33
N ARG A 130 -6.22 -3.94 -14.02
CA ARG A 130 -5.83 -2.90 -13.03
C ARG A 130 -4.32 -2.92 -12.76
N ILE A 131 -3.72 -4.10 -12.67
CA ILE A 131 -2.27 -4.26 -12.50
C ILE A 131 -1.53 -3.58 -13.66
N HIS A 132 -1.94 -3.83 -14.91
CA HIS A 132 -1.32 -3.20 -16.09
C HIS A 132 -1.49 -1.67 -16.13
N ARG A 133 -2.63 -1.16 -15.67
CA ARG A 133 -2.86 0.30 -15.59
C ARG A 133 -1.97 0.95 -14.53
N LEU A 134 -1.87 0.35 -13.34
CA LEU A 134 -1.02 0.86 -12.26
C LEU A 134 0.47 0.73 -12.58
N SER A 135 0.89 -0.38 -13.16
CA SER A 135 2.29 -0.54 -13.55
C SER A 135 2.72 0.49 -14.58
N ARG A 136 1.87 0.81 -15.57
CA ARG A 136 2.13 1.90 -16.53
C ARG A 136 2.33 3.24 -15.83
N TYR A 137 1.45 3.57 -14.88
CA TYR A 137 1.57 4.78 -14.08
C TYR A 137 2.90 4.81 -13.31
N TYR A 138 3.23 3.74 -12.59
CA TYR A 138 4.45 3.71 -11.79
C TYR A 138 5.74 3.70 -12.62
N LYS A 139 5.72 3.20 -13.85
CA LYS A 139 6.83 3.38 -14.80
C LYS A 139 6.97 4.84 -15.23
N SER A 140 5.86 5.52 -15.55
CA SER A 140 5.92 6.95 -15.94
C SER A 140 6.41 7.87 -14.82
N VAL A 141 6.13 7.54 -13.55
CA VAL A 141 6.58 8.30 -12.38
C VAL A 141 8.00 7.90 -11.93
N GLY A 142 8.63 6.91 -12.56
CA GLY A 142 9.97 6.45 -12.23
C GLY A 142 10.07 5.68 -10.91
N VAL A 143 8.94 5.16 -10.39
CA VAL A 143 8.92 4.31 -9.19
C VAL A 143 9.28 2.87 -9.53
N LEU A 144 8.87 2.39 -10.71
CA LEU A 144 9.23 1.07 -11.22
C LEU A 144 10.23 1.19 -12.37
N PRO A 145 11.15 0.22 -12.52
CA PRO A 145 12.01 0.13 -13.70
C PRO A 145 11.19 0.08 -15.00
N PRO A 146 11.66 0.71 -16.10
CA PRO A 146 10.98 0.64 -17.40
C PRO A 146 10.77 -0.79 -17.91
N THR A 147 11.71 -1.68 -17.58
CA THR A 147 11.71 -3.11 -17.92
C THR A 147 10.74 -3.95 -17.09
N TRP A 148 10.16 -3.39 -16.02
CA TRP A 148 9.28 -4.13 -15.12
C TRP A 148 8.05 -4.65 -15.87
N ARG A 149 7.73 -5.94 -15.74
CA ARG A 149 6.57 -6.56 -16.38
C ARG A 149 5.84 -7.46 -15.39
N TYR A 150 4.51 -7.39 -15.43
CA TYR A 150 3.69 -8.36 -14.73
C TYR A 150 3.62 -9.65 -15.53
N GLU A 151 4.15 -10.73 -14.97
CA GLU A 151 4.06 -12.07 -15.53
C GLU A 151 3.39 -12.99 -14.53
N SER A 152 2.35 -13.69 -14.98
CA SER A 152 1.54 -14.51 -14.09
C SER A 152 2.27 -15.71 -13.49
N ALA A 153 3.30 -16.21 -14.18
CA ALA A 153 4.10 -17.35 -13.72
C ALA A 153 5.04 -16.97 -12.57
N THR A 154 5.58 -15.75 -12.60
CA THR A 154 6.51 -15.23 -11.58
C THR A 154 5.80 -14.43 -10.49
N ALA A 155 4.51 -14.14 -10.66
CA ALA A 155 3.70 -13.39 -9.70
C ALA A 155 3.64 -14.02 -8.30
N SER A 156 3.76 -15.34 -8.18
CA SER A 156 3.76 -16.05 -6.89
C SER A 156 5.02 -15.80 -6.07
N THR A 157 6.19 -15.66 -6.71
CA THR A 157 7.47 -15.43 -6.02
C THR A 157 7.59 -14.00 -5.49
N MET A 158 6.88 -13.04 -6.11
CA MET A 158 6.85 -11.64 -5.68
C MET A 158 5.96 -11.39 -4.44
N VAL A 159 5.15 -12.38 -4.04
CA VAL A 159 4.10 -12.20 -3.03
C VAL A 159 4.14 -13.24 -1.90
N ALA A 160 5.10 -14.16 -1.95
CA ALA A 160 5.34 -15.15 -0.91
C ALA A 160 5.84 -14.50 0.39
#